data_AF-A0A6A5RWN5-F1
#
_entry.id   AF-A0A6A5RWN5-F1
#
_cell.length_a   1.000
_cell.length_b   1.000
_cell.length_c   1.000
_cell.angle_alpha   90.00
_cell.angle_beta   90.00
_cell.angle_gamma   90.00
#
_symmetry.space_group_name_H-M   'P 1'
#
loop_
_entity.id
_entity.type
_entity.pdbx_description
1 polymer ?
#
loop_
_entity_poly.entity_id
_entity_poly.type
_entity_poly.pdbx_seq_one_letter_code
_entity_poly.pdbx_strand_id
1 'polypeptide(L)'
;MVGTRSKARRASTPLSSPPASPPPSLSGSEASTGPALEDDATVSIKADSQYESSDSNDGFDSDYDSDSDHKDHCSRHTSEQATKCNGRTYSNQPCKYKGRIAKEGHFPVCGQHRWYQKRAGQCQAIEKCGHPCNRLTAYTPPFFFCAKHEHDTNLLPCHIMRLPTELRLIIFRYLLPKVVEATSFNASQMSVLTVSRQFYQEASAVVYGELQFKAEVHPTTIALFGRRWHRESTEVLHKDLGTTLCQVGARRIRHLEVEVNFGDKYKKIKGIGAASLTHEDYEMYQVRDTVRKLVQLLLPESAEPSSKALQHLKVKSKPAAKQQWQSDEIIAAIFLVLDPFLALSPIEDCALLNPPRPPVWPWRYANTAETVGKIHEGKAYRRLRKQWLGVLRGSLPKLSIRRSARKVSTAVAEAYSKIEDFTRLIYAQDASQFQGQGFFKHGWTGSSFQGIERVLHNARVAYEDDDLETLQNIHYAIMNRWVKAHARQQQSLAAVATAVSNMFDDVSAVDTYDPKAFEFNEATSSEDTSKHSDAWLELNVKSTVPKLFEPGVTYKEEGARVIVCKEGEERVWLKTPCVARQVRAYNQMQ
;
A
#
# COMPACT_ATOMS: atom_id res chain seq x y z
N MET A 1 -32.83 59.19 2.94
CA MET A 1 -31.38 59.24 3.27
C MET A 1 -31.13 58.47 4.57
N VAL A 2 -30.82 57.17 4.48
CA VAL A 2 -30.06 56.41 5.49
C VAL A 2 -29.42 55.26 4.70
N GLY A 3 -28.09 55.20 4.69
CA GLY A 3 -27.33 54.20 3.94
C GLY A 3 -27.05 52.96 4.77
N THR A 4 -27.08 51.79 4.13
CA THR A 4 -26.53 50.55 4.66
C THR A 4 -25.48 50.00 3.70
N ARG A 5 -24.26 49.86 4.24
CA ARG A 5 -23.05 49.40 3.55
C ARG A 5 -23.12 47.90 3.28
N SER A 6 -23.06 47.53 2.01
CA SER A 6 -22.77 46.17 1.54
C SER A 6 -21.26 45.87 1.66
N LYS A 7 -20.89 44.84 2.43
CA LYS A 7 -19.53 44.27 2.43
C LYS A 7 -19.44 43.20 1.32
N ALA A 8 -18.78 43.55 0.22
CA ALA A 8 -18.36 42.59 -0.79
C ALA A 8 -17.15 41.79 -0.28
N ARG A 9 -17.23 40.46 -0.28
CA ARG A 9 -16.08 39.56 -0.09
C ARG A 9 -15.26 39.55 -1.37
N ARG A 10 -13.96 39.82 -1.24
CA ARG A 10 -12.96 39.74 -2.32
C ARG A 10 -12.84 38.31 -2.83
N ALA A 11 -12.81 38.18 -4.15
CA ALA A 11 -12.39 36.99 -4.88
C ALA A 11 -10.92 36.68 -4.58
N SER A 12 -10.64 35.40 -4.34
CA SER A 12 -9.31 34.85 -4.14
C SER A 12 -8.58 34.77 -5.49
N THR A 13 -7.36 35.28 -5.54
CA THR A 13 -6.40 35.10 -6.63
C THR A 13 -6.01 33.62 -6.80
N PRO A 14 -5.76 33.15 -8.03
CA PRO A 14 -5.31 31.78 -8.28
C PRO A 14 -3.84 31.61 -7.86
N LEU A 15 -3.56 30.48 -7.21
CA LEU A 15 -2.21 30.04 -6.82
C LEU A 15 -1.37 29.75 -8.07
N SER A 16 -0.19 30.35 -8.11
CA SER A 16 0.85 30.19 -9.11
C SER A 16 1.28 28.72 -9.24
N SER A 17 1.41 28.26 -10.49
CA SER A 17 1.94 26.95 -10.88
C SER A 17 3.38 26.74 -10.38
N PRO A 18 3.81 25.49 -10.09
CA PRO A 18 5.19 25.18 -9.79
C PRO A 18 6.08 25.30 -11.05
N PRO A 19 7.39 25.61 -10.91
CA PRO A 19 8.30 25.73 -12.03
C PRO A 19 8.58 24.36 -12.70
N ALA A 20 8.84 24.40 -14.00
CA ALA A 20 9.15 23.23 -14.83
C ALA A 20 10.45 22.53 -14.37
N SER A 21 10.44 21.20 -14.42
CA SER A 21 11.62 20.38 -14.18
C SER A 21 12.65 20.55 -15.32
N PRO A 22 13.96 20.55 -15.02
CA PRO A 22 14.99 20.64 -16.06
C PRO A 22 15.01 19.35 -16.91
N PRO A 23 15.37 19.45 -18.20
CA PRO A 23 15.43 18.29 -19.09
C PRO A 23 16.57 17.34 -18.70
N PRO A 24 16.42 16.03 -18.96
CA PRO A 24 17.49 15.07 -18.75
C PRO A 24 18.65 15.35 -19.72
N SER A 25 19.85 15.45 -19.16
CA SER A 25 21.10 15.54 -19.92
C SER A 25 21.29 14.29 -20.77
N LEU A 26 21.55 14.55 -22.06
CA LEU A 26 21.83 13.56 -23.08
C LEU A 26 23.06 12.71 -22.72
N SER A 27 22.87 11.42 -22.92
CA SER A 27 23.86 10.36 -23.03
C SER A 27 24.95 10.66 -24.05
N GLY A 28 26.20 10.33 -23.68
CA GLY A 28 27.29 10.13 -24.63
C GLY A 28 28.14 8.93 -24.24
N SER A 29 28.24 8.00 -25.19
CA SER A 29 29.39 7.13 -25.50
C SER A 29 29.86 6.10 -24.45
N GLU A 30 30.23 4.86 -24.78
CA GLU A 30 30.55 4.24 -26.06
C GLU A 30 30.49 2.72 -25.86
N ALA A 31 30.05 2.01 -26.88
CA ALA A 31 30.10 0.56 -26.95
C ALA A 31 31.54 0.10 -27.20
N SER A 32 32.03 -0.87 -26.43
CA SER A 32 33.17 -1.70 -26.82
C SER A 32 32.77 -3.16 -26.78
N THR A 33 32.72 -3.73 -27.97
CA THR A 33 32.57 -5.14 -28.31
C THR A 33 33.82 -5.94 -27.93
N GLY A 34 33.65 -7.08 -27.27
CA GLY A 34 34.68 -8.11 -27.13
C GLY A 34 34.13 -9.40 -26.53
N PRO A 35 34.65 -10.59 -26.91
CA PRO A 35 33.80 -11.72 -27.29
C PRO A 35 33.66 -12.83 -26.22
N ALA A 36 32.72 -13.72 -26.53
CA ALA A 36 32.45 -14.99 -25.90
C ALA A 36 33.66 -15.94 -25.83
N LEU A 37 33.71 -16.74 -24.76
CA LEU A 37 34.36 -18.04 -24.74
C LEU A 37 33.64 -18.94 -23.74
N GLU A 38 33.33 -20.14 -24.23
CA GLU A 38 32.68 -21.26 -23.57
C GLU A 38 33.66 -22.07 -22.70
N ASP A 39 33.05 -22.77 -21.74
CA ASP A 39 33.32 -24.12 -21.24
C ASP A 39 34.55 -24.52 -20.40
N ASP A 40 34.18 -25.26 -19.34
CA ASP A 40 34.81 -26.41 -18.68
C ASP A 40 36.19 -26.26 -18.02
N ALA A 41 36.22 -26.44 -16.68
CA ALA A 41 36.51 -27.75 -16.09
C ALA A 41 36.76 -27.64 -14.56
N THR A 42 36.21 -28.63 -13.86
CA THR A 42 36.49 -29.03 -12.48
C THR A 42 37.96 -29.41 -12.21
N VAL A 43 38.57 -28.94 -11.11
CA VAL A 43 39.55 -29.72 -10.32
C VAL A 43 39.54 -29.27 -8.84
N SER A 44 39.39 -30.23 -7.94
CA SER A 44 39.72 -30.15 -6.50
C SER A 44 41.23 -30.25 -6.29
N ILE A 45 41.80 -29.62 -5.24
CA ILE A 45 42.71 -30.24 -4.24
C ILE A 45 43.40 -29.17 -3.37
N LYS A 46 43.24 -29.37 -2.05
CA LYS A 46 44.13 -29.22 -0.87
C LYS A 46 45.12 -28.04 -0.72
N ALA A 47 45.17 -27.65 0.56
CA ALA A 47 46.21 -26.89 1.24
C ALA A 47 47.57 -27.60 1.27
N ASP A 48 48.64 -26.81 1.14
CA ASP A 48 49.88 -26.76 1.95
C ASP A 48 50.71 -25.58 1.39
N SER A 49 50.97 -24.54 2.17
CA SER A 49 52.19 -24.29 2.96
C SER A 49 53.42 -23.85 2.13
N GLN A 50 53.94 -22.67 2.49
CA GLN A 50 55.29 -22.14 2.25
C GLN A 50 55.70 -21.85 0.80
N TYR A 51 55.88 -20.56 0.44
CA TYR A 51 57.20 -19.99 0.14
C TYR A 51 57.14 -18.48 -0.16
N GLU A 52 58.19 -17.82 0.29
CA GLU A 52 58.83 -16.59 -0.21
C GLU A 52 58.04 -15.27 -0.33
N SER A 53 58.38 -14.42 0.64
CA SER A 53 58.52 -12.97 0.55
C SER A 53 59.15 -12.51 -0.76
N SER A 54 58.34 -11.86 -1.59
CA SER A 54 58.78 -10.94 -2.63
C SER A 54 58.20 -9.56 -2.34
N ASP A 55 59.10 -8.64 -1.97
CA ASP A 55 58.87 -7.20 -1.92
C ASP A 55 58.47 -6.70 -3.31
N SER A 56 57.18 -6.47 -3.52
CA SER A 56 56.68 -5.63 -4.60
C SER A 56 56.06 -4.38 -3.99
N ASN A 57 56.93 -3.37 -3.90
CA ASN A 57 56.64 -1.99 -3.54
C ASN A 57 55.89 -1.33 -4.71
N ASP A 58 54.61 -1.67 -4.89
CA ASP A 58 53.73 -0.95 -5.80
C ASP A 58 53.20 0.29 -5.07
N GLY A 59 53.89 1.41 -5.30
CA GLY A 59 53.51 2.74 -4.90
C GLY A 59 52.12 3.07 -5.43
N PHE A 60 51.11 2.88 -4.59
CA PHE A 60 49.80 3.47 -4.76
C PHE A 60 49.95 4.95 -4.39
N ASP A 61 50.34 5.77 -5.38
CA ASP A 61 50.27 7.23 -5.32
C ASP A 61 48.80 7.61 -5.12
N SER A 62 48.39 7.65 -3.85
CA SER A 62 47.17 8.33 -3.47
C SER A 62 47.46 9.82 -3.57
N ASP A 63 46.93 10.47 -4.60
CA ASP A 63 46.77 11.92 -4.71
C ASP A 63 45.89 12.44 -3.55
N TYR A 64 46.40 12.36 -2.32
CA TYR A 64 45.97 13.19 -1.21
C TYR A 64 46.53 14.57 -1.48
N ASP A 65 45.83 15.31 -2.34
CA ASP A 65 46.01 16.74 -2.55
C ASP A 65 46.21 17.44 -1.20
N SER A 66 47.27 18.22 -1.13
CA SER A 66 47.72 18.94 0.06
C SER A 66 46.60 19.83 0.62
N ASP A 67 45.95 19.34 1.69
CA ASP A 67 44.89 20.02 2.46
C ASP A 67 45.35 21.38 3.06
N SER A 68 46.62 21.78 2.84
CA SER A 68 47.19 23.08 3.18
C SER A 68 46.70 24.20 2.26
N ASP A 69 46.59 23.97 0.95
CA ASP A 69 46.49 25.07 -0.02
C ASP A 69 45.07 25.62 -0.16
N HIS A 70 44.05 24.80 0.14
CA HIS A 70 42.66 25.26 0.13
C HIS A 70 42.38 26.36 1.15
N LYS A 71 43.03 26.29 2.32
CA LYS A 71 42.78 27.20 3.46
C LYS A 71 43.17 28.64 3.13
N ASP A 72 44.20 28.82 2.31
CA ASP A 72 44.74 30.13 1.97
C ASP A 72 43.99 30.78 0.80
N HIS A 73 43.17 30.03 0.06
CA HIS A 73 42.46 30.54 -1.13
C HIS A 73 40.93 30.58 -0.97
N CYS A 74 40.37 29.91 0.03
CA CYS A 74 38.94 29.93 0.28
C CYS A 74 38.54 30.96 1.36
N SER A 75 37.85 32.03 0.92
CA SER A 75 37.38 33.14 1.78
C SER A 75 36.50 32.71 2.98
N ARG A 76 35.98 31.48 2.96
CA ARG A 76 35.14 30.91 4.03
C ARG A 76 35.94 30.43 5.24
N HIS A 77 37.23 30.14 5.07
CA HIS A 77 38.12 29.63 6.11
C HIS A 77 38.97 30.72 6.80
N THR A 78 38.60 32.00 6.65
CA THR A 78 39.33 33.15 7.18
C THR A 78 39.76 32.96 8.65
N SER A 79 41.08 32.90 8.84
CA SER A 79 41.78 32.52 10.06
C SER A 79 42.05 33.70 11.01
N GLU A 80 41.44 34.87 10.80
CA GLU A 80 41.70 36.07 11.62
C GLU A 80 41.49 35.86 13.13
N GLN A 81 40.66 34.90 13.52
CA GLN A 81 40.44 34.53 14.92
C GLN A 81 41.58 33.70 15.53
N ALA A 82 42.42 33.05 14.72
CA ALA A 82 43.53 32.21 15.19
C ALA A 82 44.69 33.03 15.80
N THR A 83 44.76 34.34 15.53
CA THR A 83 45.84 35.22 16.01
C THR A 83 45.43 36.13 17.18
N LYS A 84 44.13 36.21 17.50
CA LYS A 84 43.60 37.03 18.60
C LYS A 84 43.54 36.25 19.91
N CYS A 85 43.71 36.93 21.03
CA CYS A 85 43.57 36.31 22.34
C CYS A 85 42.13 35.84 22.57
N ASN A 86 41.95 34.56 22.95
CA ASN A 86 40.63 33.99 23.27
C ASN A 86 40.10 34.40 24.65
N GLY A 87 40.94 35.02 25.49
CA GLY A 87 40.55 35.50 26.80
C GLY A 87 39.48 36.60 26.74
N ARG A 88 38.68 36.70 27.79
CA ARG A 88 37.71 37.78 28.00
C ARG A 88 38.19 38.70 29.11
N THR A 89 37.96 39.99 28.95
CA THR A 89 38.19 40.98 30.00
C THR A 89 37.22 40.77 31.17
N TYR A 90 37.47 41.42 32.32
CA TYR A 90 36.53 41.40 33.46
C TYR A 90 35.12 41.91 33.11
N SER A 91 35.00 42.79 32.10
CA SER A 91 33.73 43.25 31.53
C SER A 91 33.10 42.27 30.53
N ASN A 92 33.60 41.03 30.47
CA ASN A 92 33.16 39.95 29.57
C ASN A 92 33.32 40.26 28.07
N GLN A 93 34.14 41.25 27.70
CA GLN A 93 34.42 41.62 26.31
C GLN A 93 35.59 40.81 25.74
N PRO A 94 35.62 40.52 24.43
CA PRO A 94 36.74 39.82 23.81
C PRO A 94 38.04 40.63 23.92
N CYS A 95 39.13 39.96 24.28
CA CYS A 95 40.43 40.60 24.40
C CYS A 95 40.94 41.12 23.04
N LYS A 96 41.42 42.36 23.00
CA LYS A 96 41.96 42.99 21.77
C LYS A 96 43.42 42.63 21.47
N TYR A 97 44.13 42.02 22.42
CA TYR A 97 45.56 41.70 22.26
C TYR A 97 45.77 40.46 21.37
N LYS A 98 46.92 40.41 20.69
CA LYS A 98 47.37 39.22 19.96
C LYS A 98 47.64 38.08 20.95
N GLY A 99 47.10 36.90 20.67
CA GLY A 99 47.34 35.70 21.45
C GLY A 99 48.60 34.98 20.99
N ARG A 100 49.29 34.31 21.89
CA ARG A 100 50.33 33.32 21.57
C ARG A 100 49.88 31.96 22.08
N ILE A 101 50.17 30.90 21.33
CA ILE A 101 49.91 29.53 21.77
C ILE A 101 51.00 29.16 22.76
N ALA A 102 50.68 29.17 24.05
CA ALA A 102 51.64 28.86 25.12
C ALA A 102 51.89 27.36 25.27
N LYS A 103 50.90 26.53 24.92
CA LYS A 103 50.94 25.07 24.97
C LYS A 103 50.18 24.52 23.77
N GLU A 104 50.76 23.53 23.09
CA GLU A 104 50.12 22.88 21.96
C GLU A 104 48.74 22.31 22.34
N GLY A 105 47.76 22.39 21.43
CA GLY A 105 46.37 21.98 21.67
C GLY A 105 45.54 22.91 22.58
N HIS A 106 46.01 24.13 22.89
CA HIS A 106 45.26 25.13 23.66
C HIS A 106 44.97 26.38 22.84
N PHE A 107 44.00 27.19 23.27
CA PHE A 107 43.68 28.44 22.60
C PHE A 107 44.83 29.46 22.68
N PRO A 108 45.00 30.32 21.66
CA PRO A 108 45.92 31.45 21.73
C PRO A 108 45.46 32.45 22.79
N VAL A 109 46.33 32.77 23.74
CA VAL A 109 46.06 33.76 24.80
C VAL A 109 47.21 34.76 24.92
N CYS A 110 46.91 36.01 25.28
CA CYS A 110 47.94 37.01 25.56
C CYS A 110 48.52 36.78 26.96
N GLY A 111 49.63 37.44 27.29
CA GLY A 111 50.28 37.31 28.61
C GLY A 111 49.34 37.60 29.80
N GLN A 112 48.41 38.54 29.65
CA GLN A 112 47.42 38.89 30.68
C GLN A 112 46.36 37.81 30.91
N HIS A 113 46.10 36.96 29.91
CA HIS A 113 45.15 35.85 29.98
C HIS A 113 45.85 34.48 30.00
N ARG A 114 47.13 34.42 30.44
CA ARG A 114 47.90 33.17 30.52
C ARG A 114 47.25 32.11 31.42
N TRP A 115 46.43 32.54 32.37
CA TRP A 115 45.63 31.67 33.24
C TRP A 115 44.44 31.02 32.50
N TYR A 116 44.03 31.54 31.34
CA TYR A 116 42.92 31.01 30.54
C TYR A 116 43.38 29.90 29.58
N GLN A 117 43.83 28.76 30.13
CA GLN A 117 44.33 27.63 29.34
C GLN A 117 43.23 26.62 29.02
N LYS A 118 42.26 27.02 28.19
CA LYS A 118 41.27 26.06 27.68
C LYS A 118 41.86 25.25 26.52
N ARG A 119 41.59 23.93 26.53
CA ARG A 119 41.92 23.03 25.43
C ARG A 119 41.13 23.46 24.19
N ALA A 120 41.82 23.63 23.08
CA ALA A 120 41.23 23.98 21.80
C ALA A 120 40.99 22.73 20.97
N GLY A 121 39.83 22.65 20.32
CA GLY A 121 39.53 21.78 19.20
C GLY A 121 39.43 22.59 17.91
N GLN A 122 39.41 21.90 16.77
CA GLN A 122 39.16 22.48 15.45
C GLN A 122 37.73 22.23 15.01
N CYS A 123 37.00 23.28 14.63
CA CYS A 123 35.61 23.14 14.21
C CYS A 123 35.44 22.08 13.11
N GLN A 124 34.67 21.03 13.42
CA GLN A 124 34.51 19.87 12.53
C GLN A 124 33.41 20.04 11.46
N ALA A 125 32.69 21.15 11.48
CA ALA A 125 31.65 21.45 10.50
C ALA A 125 32.20 21.51 9.08
N ILE A 126 31.48 20.96 8.11
CA ILE A 126 31.83 21.08 6.68
C ILE A 126 31.26 22.40 6.15
N GLU A 127 32.12 23.27 5.62
CA GLU A 127 31.70 24.51 4.96
C GLU A 127 31.11 24.19 3.58
N LYS A 128 30.36 25.11 2.94
CA LYS A 128 29.74 24.81 1.62
C LYS A 128 30.76 24.64 0.48
N CYS A 129 32.06 24.78 0.73
CA CYS A 129 33.12 24.41 -0.21
C CYS A 129 33.51 22.92 -0.11
N GLY A 130 32.96 22.16 0.84
CA GLY A 130 33.24 20.74 1.03
C GLY A 130 34.35 20.43 2.04
N HIS A 131 35.13 21.43 2.48
CA HIS A 131 36.22 21.25 3.44
C HIS A 131 35.80 21.56 4.89
N PRO A 132 36.45 20.94 5.90
CA PRO A 132 36.17 21.23 7.30
C PRO A 132 36.56 22.67 7.68
N CYS A 133 35.73 23.30 8.50
CA CYS A 133 35.88 24.70 8.91
C CYS A 133 37.23 24.97 9.59
N ASN A 134 37.69 24.04 10.44
CA ASN A 134 38.97 24.06 11.16
C ASN A 134 39.22 25.27 12.08
N ARG A 135 38.25 26.17 12.27
CA ARG A 135 38.35 27.29 13.22
C ARG A 135 38.52 26.79 14.65
N LEU A 136 39.42 27.38 15.41
CA LEU A 136 39.64 27.02 16.82
C LEU A 136 38.36 27.26 17.64
N THR A 137 37.97 26.25 18.40
CA THR A 137 36.82 26.27 19.31
C THR A 137 37.12 25.49 20.58
N ALA A 138 36.24 25.56 21.59
CA ALA A 138 36.45 24.85 22.84
C ALA A 138 36.37 23.35 22.59
N TYR A 139 37.30 22.59 23.15
CA TYR A 139 37.28 21.14 23.04
C TYR A 139 36.14 20.56 23.88
N THR A 140 35.00 20.29 23.24
CA THR A 140 33.81 19.67 23.82
C THR A 140 33.50 18.37 23.06
N PRO A 141 33.98 17.20 23.51
CA PRO A 141 33.67 15.93 22.84
C PRO A 141 32.15 15.60 22.95
N PRO A 142 31.54 14.91 21.97
CA PRO A 142 32.16 14.27 20.80
C PRO A 142 32.41 15.21 19.60
N PHE A 143 31.67 16.31 19.49
CA PHE A 143 31.80 17.28 18.39
C PHE A 143 31.99 18.70 18.92
N PHE A 144 32.94 19.43 18.32
CA PHE A 144 33.24 20.80 18.71
C PHE A 144 33.04 21.74 17.52
N PHE A 145 32.16 22.72 17.68
CA PHE A 145 31.80 23.72 16.67
C PHE A 145 32.26 25.11 17.07
N CYS A 146 32.70 25.93 16.12
CA CYS A 146 32.93 27.35 16.39
C CYS A 146 31.58 28.08 16.51
N ALA A 147 31.58 29.31 17.06
CA ALA A 147 30.35 30.08 17.28
C ALA A 147 29.50 30.30 16.01
N LYS A 148 30.11 30.30 14.82
CA LYS A 148 29.39 30.36 13.53
C LYS A 148 28.53 29.11 13.27
N HIS A 149 29.00 27.96 13.77
CA HIS A 149 28.49 26.64 13.42
C HIS A 149 27.75 25.95 14.57
N GLU A 150 27.82 26.51 15.78
CA GLU A 150 27.16 25.98 16.99
C GLU A 150 25.63 25.94 16.86
N HIS A 151 25.04 26.82 16.05
CA HIS A 151 23.58 26.94 15.90
C HIS A 151 23.05 26.59 14.49
N ASP A 152 23.92 26.40 13.50
CA ASP A 152 23.56 26.39 12.07
C ASP A 152 24.16 25.21 11.26
N THR A 153 24.66 24.17 11.93
CA THR A 153 25.34 23.07 11.22
C THR A 153 24.41 21.94 10.79
N ASN A 154 23.92 22.05 9.55
CA ASN A 154 23.36 20.91 8.82
C ASN A 154 24.44 19.99 8.21
N LEU A 155 25.73 20.32 8.40
CA LEU A 155 26.86 19.73 7.68
C LEU A 155 27.90 19.16 8.67
N LEU A 156 27.47 18.16 9.45
CA LEU A 156 28.38 17.38 10.29
C LEU A 156 29.09 16.32 9.44
N PRO A 157 30.37 16.02 9.71
CA PRO A 157 31.03 14.90 9.08
C PRO A 157 30.31 13.61 9.49
N CYS A 158 29.69 12.95 8.53
CA CYS A 158 29.03 11.68 8.77
C CYS A 158 30.10 10.59 8.90
N HIS A 159 30.56 10.31 10.12
CA HIS A 159 31.59 9.29 10.36
C HIS A 159 31.19 7.90 9.87
N ILE A 160 29.89 7.60 9.83
CA ILE A 160 29.37 6.36 9.24
C ILE A 160 29.77 6.25 7.76
N MET A 161 29.78 7.36 7.00
CA MET A 161 30.16 7.37 5.58
C MET A 161 31.64 7.10 5.34
N ARG A 162 32.48 7.21 6.36
CA ARG A 162 33.90 6.83 6.26
C ARG A 162 34.12 5.32 6.39
N LEU A 163 33.13 4.59 6.91
CA LEU A 163 33.20 3.15 7.00
C LEU A 163 33.01 2.53 5.60
N PRO A 164 33.69 1.42 5.28
CA PRO A 164 33.36 0.60 4.10
C PRO A 164 31.88 0.23 4.06
N THR A 165 31.35 0.06 2.85
CA THR A 165 29.94 -0.25 2.62
C THR A 165 29.49 -1.48 3.39
N GLU A 166 30.33 -2.49 3.50
CA GLU A 166 30.08 -3.75 4.21
C GLU A 166 29.79 -3.49 5.70
N LEU A 167 30.59 -2.65 6.35
CA LEU A 167 30.38 -2.27 7.75
C LEU A 167 29.11 -1.44 7.92
N ARG A 168 28.81 -0.53 6.98
CA ARG A 168 27.54 0.22 7.01
C ARG A 168 26.33 -0.69 6.88
N LEU A 169 26.36 -1.68 5.99
CA LEU A 169 25.30 -2.67 5.86
C LEU A 169 25.14 -3.51 7.14
N ILE A 170 26.23 -3.92 7.79
CA ILE A 170 26.19 -4.59 9.10
C ILE A 170 25.53 -3.70 10.16
N ILE A 171 25.90 -2.41 10.21
CA ILE A 171 25.28 -1.44 11.12
C ILE A 171 23.79 -1.32 10.83
N PHE A 172 23.37 -1.22 9.56
CA PHE A 172 21.96 -1.16 9.21
C PHE A 172 21.21 -2.42 9.62
N ARG A 173 21.78 -3.61 9.42
CA ARG A 173 21.18 -4.88 9.91
C ARG A 173 20.98 -4.89 11.42
N TYR A 174 21.87 -4.25 12.18
CA TYR A 174 21.76 -4.15 13.63
C TYR A 174 20.71 -3.10 14.07
N LEU A 175 20.64 -1.97 13.36
CA LEU A 175 19.74 -0.86 13.70
C LEU A 175 18.30 -1.07 13.24
N LEU A 176 18.11 -1.74 12.10
CA LEU A 176 16.81 -1.96 11.50
C LEU A 176 16.07 -3.11 12.18
N PRO A 177 14.72 -3.07 12.26
CA PRO A 177 13.96 -4.15 12.85
C PRO A 177 14.05 -5.41 11.98
N LYS A 178 14.09 -6.60 12.59
CA LYS A 178 14.08 -7.86 11.84
C LYS A 178 12.75 -8.10 11.10
N VAL A 179 11.66 -7.55 11.65
CA VAL A 179 10.29 -7.70 11.15
C VAL A 179 9.64 -6.33 11.06
N VAL A 180 9.07 -6.03 9.90
CA VAL A 180 8.23 -4.84 9.69
C VAL A 180 6.77 -5.28 9.84
N GLU A 181 6.13 -4.84 10.92
CA GLU A 181 4.74 -5.20 11.23
C GLU A 181 3.74 -4.55 10.26
N ALA A 182 2.58 -5.19 10.10
CA ALA A 182 1.56 -4.76 9.15
C ALA A 182 0.87 -3.45 9.59
N THR A 183 0.63 -3.28 10.90
CA THR A 183 -0.20 -2.21 11.46
C THR A 183 0.55 -1.22 12.35
N SER A 184 1.68 -1.62 12.94
CA SER A 184 2.54 -0.75 13.73
C SER A 184 3.81 -0.41 12.95
N PHE A 185 4.03 0.88 12.72
CA PHE A 185 5.29 1.34 12.14
C PHE A 185 5.94 2.33 13.09
N ASN A 186 7.04 1.91 13.71
CA ASN A 186 7.87 2.81 14.49
C ASN A 186 8.63 3.71 13.50
N ALA A 187 8.04 4.86 13.16
CA ALA A 187 8.60 5.82 12.21
C ALA A 187 10.04 6.24 12.57
N SER A 188 10.40 6.19 13.85
CA SER A 188 11.75 6.50 14.34
C SER A 188 12.84 5.59 13.76
N GLN A 189 12.57 4.29 13.58
CA GLN A 189 13.57 3.32 13.12
C GLN A 189 13.95 3.46 11.63
N MET A 190 13.10 4.12 10.85
CA MET A 190 13.25 4.25 9.39
C MET A 190 13.68 5.66 8.96
N SER A 191 13.88 6.56 9.93
CA SER A 191 14.44 7.89 9.73
C SER A 191 15.82 7.86 9.03
N VAL A 192 16.57 6.77 9.21
CA VAL A 192 17.86 6.53 8.55
C VAL A 192 17.76 6.58 7.02
N LEU A 193 16.61 6.20 6.46
CA LEU A 193 16.35 6.25 5.01
C LEU A 193 16.22 7.67 4.48
N THR A 194 16.00 8.66 5.35
CA THR A 194 15.81 10.06 4.94
C THR A 194 17.07 10.91 5.07
N VAL A 195 18.17 10.36 5.59
CA VAL A 195 19.38 11.13 5.91
C VAL A 195 20.17 11.50 4.65
N SER A 196 20.42 10.55 3.75
CA SER A 196 21.11 10.78 2.49
C SER A 196 20.73 9.75 1.42
N ARG A 197 20.99 10.06 0.14
CA ARG A 197 20.75 9.13 -0.97
C ARG A 197 21.51 7.81 -0.82
N GLN A 198 22.76 7.88 -0.36
CA GLN A 198 23.58 6.67 -0.20
C GLN A 198 23.09 5.81 0.96
N PHE A 199 22.79 6.42 2.12
CA PHE A 199 22.14 5.70 3.22
C PHE A 199 20.82 5.09 2.77
N TYR A 200 20.01 5.83 2.02
CA TYR A 200 18.78 5.30 1.46
C TYR A 200 19.04 4.07 0.60
N GLN A 201 20.00 4.11 -0.32
CA GLN A 201 20.29 2.97 -1.21
C GLN A 201 20.75 1.75 -0.42
N GLU A 202 21.72 1.91 0.48
CA GLU A 202 22.29 0.82 1.28
C GLU A 202 21.28 0.26 2.29
N ALA A 203 20.65 1.12 3.09
CA ALA A 203 19.65 0.69 4.06
C ALA A 203 18.39 0.16 3.37
N SER A 204 17.97 0.69 2.22
CA SER A 204 16.84 0.11 1.47
C SER A 204 17.18 -1.26 0.87
N ALA A 205 18.44 -1.52 0.50
CA ALA A 205 18.89 -2.85 0.10
C ALA A 205 18.74 -3.85 1.25
N VAL A 206 19.12 -3.48 2.47
CA VAL A 206 18.90 -4.32 3.67
C VAL A 206 17.41 -4.46 3.98
N VAL A 207 16.68 -3.33 4.04
CA VAL A 207 15.27 -3.30 4.40
C VAL A 207 14.45 -4.20 3.50
N TYR A 208 14.53 -4.02 2.19
CA TYR A 208 13.68 -4.73 1.25
C TYR A 208 14.26 -6.10 0.86
N GLY A 209 15.58 -6.26 0.92
CA GLY A 209 16.29 -7.47 0.54
C GLY A 209 16.34 -8.55 1.62
N GLU A 210 16.37 -8.16 2.91
CA GLU A 210 16.65 -9.10 4.00
C GLU A 210 15.53 -9.16 5.05
N LEU A 211 14.86 -8.04 5.33
CA LEU A 211 13.86 -8.00 6.40
C LEU A 211 12.57 -8.69 6.00
N GLN A 212 11.90 -9.25 7.00
CA GLN A 212 10.58 -9.85 6.85
C GLN A 212 9.48 -8.79 6.97
N PHE A 213 8.63 -8.65 5.97
CA PHE A 213 7.45 -7.81 6.01
C PHE A 213 6.23 -8.63 6.38
N LYS A 214 5.36 -8.07 7.21
CA LYS A 214 4.04 -8.62 7.47
C LYS A 214 2.97 -7.79 6.76
N ALA A 215 1.99 -8.49 6.19
CA ALA A 215 0.78 -7.90 5.68
C ALA A 215 -0.44 -8.58 6.31
N GLU A 216 -1.48 -7.81 6.58
CA GLU A 216 -2.77 -8.33 7.02
C GLU A 216 -3.83 -7.98 5.97
N VAL A 217 -4.60 -8.98 5.58
CA VAL A 217 -5.72 -8.85 4.65
C VAL A 217 -7.00 -9.22 5.37
N HIS A 218 -7.98 -8.34 5.32
CA HIS A 218 -9.37 -8.57 5.73
C HIS A 218 -10.28 -8.41 4.50
N PRO A 219 -11.58 -8.74 4.59
CA PRO A 219 -12.49 -8.56 3.46
C PRO A 219 -12.47 -7.14 2.89
N THR A 220 -12.39 -6.10 3.73
CA THR A 220 -12.42 -4.70 3.28
C THR A 220 -11.10 -3.95 3.45
N THR A 221 -10.05 -4.57 3.99
CA THR A 221 -8.84 -3.83 4.39
C THR A 221 -7.56 -4.58 4.05
N ILE A 222 -6.50 -3.81 3.77
CA ILE A 222 -5.13 -4.29 3.61
C ILE A 222 -4.26 -3.44 4.53
N ALA A 223 -3.49 -4.07 5.41
CA ALA A 223 -2.46 -3.41 6.20
C ALA A 223 -1.07 -3.85 5.73
N LEU A 224 -0.21 -2.88 5.42
CA LEU A 224 1.16 -3.07 4.97
C LEU A 224 1.97 -1.80 5.31
N PHE A 225 3.21 -1.95 5.78
CA PHE A 225 4.09 -0.85 6.19
C PHE A 225 3.51 0.04 7.33
N GLY A 226 2.73 -0.54 8.24
CA GLY A 226 1.94 0.20 9.24
C GLY A 226 0.97 1.21 8.64
N ARG A 227 0.66 1.09 7.35
CA ARG A 227 -0.41 1.82 6.69
C ARG A 227 -1.56 0.88 6.45
N ARG A 228 -2.76 1.42 6.46
CA ARG A 228 -3.98 0.65 6.23
C ARG A 228 -4.75 1.27 5.07
N TRP A 229 -4.99 0.46 4.06
CA TRP A 229 -5.96 0.74 3.03
C TRP A 229 -7.29 0.11 3.41
N HIS A 230 -8.35 0.89 3.25
CA HIS A 230 -9.72 0.49 3.55
C HIS A 230 -10.54 0.75 2.30
N ARG A 231 -11.16 -0.29 1.75
CA ARG A 231 -12.01 -0.21 0.57
C ARG A 231 -13.16 0.78 0.75
N GLU A 232 -13.74 0.78 1.94
CA GLU A 232 -14.95 1.55 2.31
C GLU A 232 -14.59 2.79 3.16
N SER A 233 -13.31 3.15 3.31
CA SER A 233 -12.96 4.33 4.13
C SER A 233 -13.33 5.62 3.43
N THR A 234 -13.85 6.51 4.25
CA THR A 234 -14.48 7.77 3.87
C THR A 234 -13.51 8.94 4.08
N GLU A 235 -12.44 8.71 4.85
CA GLU A 235 -11.38 9.69 5.07
C GLU A 235 -10.39 9.74 3.89
N VAL A 236 -10.39 8.72 3.03
CA VAL A 236 -9.30 8.46 2.05
C VAL A 236 -9.83 8.34 0.60
N LEU A 237 -10.97 8.96 0.32
CA LEU A 237 -11.74 8.82 -0.94
C LEU A 237 -11.00 9.06 -2.25
N HIS A 238 -9.76 9.57 -2.18
CA HIS A 238 -8.96 9.90 -3.34
C HIS A 238 -7.59 9.23 -3.38
N LYS A 239 -7.20 8.42 -2.37
CA LYS A 239 -5.91 7.74 -2.46
C LYS A 239 -6.11 6.35 -3.02
N ASP A 240 -5.64 6.19 -4.25
CA ASP A 240 -5.41 4.89 -4.84
C ASP A 240 -4.66 3.96 -3.87
N LEU A 241 -4.92 2.66 -3.98
CA LEU A 241 -4.28 1.60 -3.20
C LEU A 241 -2.76 1.75 -3.23
N GLY A 242 -2.18 2.00 -4.42
CA GLY A 242 -0.75 2.13 -4.61
C GLY A 242 -0.16 3.36 -3.91
N THR A 243 -0.90 4.46 -3.88
CA THR A 243 -0.51 5.66 -3.13
C THR A 243 -0.58 5.42 -1.62
N THR A 244 -1.64 4.76 -1.15
CA THR A 244 -1.87 4.50 0.27
C THR A 244 -0.81 3.57 0.83
N LEU A 245 -0.56 2.44 0.16
CA LEU A 245 0.35 1.39 0.64
C LEU A 245 1.76 1.46 0.04
N CYS A 246 2.11 2.55 -0.64
CA CYS A 246 3.43 2.74 -1.26
C CYS A 246 3.81 1.58 -2.21
N GLN A 247 3.16 1.52 -3.38
CA GLN A 247 3.39 0.46 -4.38
C GLN A 247 4.86 0.27 -4.74
N VAL A 248 5.62 1.37 -4.89
CA VAL A 248 7.05 1.31 -5.18
C VAL A 248 7.81 0.57 -4.07
N GLY A 249 7.46 0.79 -2.81
CA GLY A 249 8.04 0.05 -1.69
C GLY A 249 7.59 -1.41 -1.68
N ALA A 250 6.30 -1.66 -1.90
CA ALA A 250 5.72 -3.01 -1.89
C ALA A 250 6.39 -3.94 -2.91
N ARG A 251 6.65 -3.45 -4.14
CA ARG A 251 7.33 -4.21 -5.21
C ARG A 251 8.79 -4.54 -4.90
N ARG A 252 9.43 -3.84 -3.96
CA ARG A 252 10.82 -4.12 -3.56
C ARG A 252 10.92 -5.24 -2.53
N ILE A 253 9.83 -5.56 -1.83
CA ILE A 253 9.80 -6.59 -0.79
C ILE A 253 10.29 -7.94 -1.36
N ARG A 254 11.27 -8.55 -0.69
CA ARG A 254 11.73 -9.91 -0.98
C ARG A 254 11.13 -10.95 -0.06
N HIS A 255 10.91 -10.62 1.22
CA HIS A 255 10.40 -11.55 2.23
C HIS A 255 9.06 -11.06 2.78
N LEU A 256 7.98 -11.77 2.46
CA LEU A 256 6.62 -11.39 2.87
C LEU A 256 5.94 -12.52 3.64
N GLU A 257 5.38 -12.19 4.80
CA GLU A 257 4.39 -13.00 5.51
C GLU A 257 3.02 -12.32 5.41
N VAL A 258 2.05 -13.00 4.82
CA VAL A 258 0.68 -12.49 4.69
C VAL A 258 -0.27 -13.26 5.57
N GLU A 259 -1.05 -12.55 6.34
CA GLU A 259 -2.17 -13.08 7.11
C GLU A 259 -3.49 -12.73 6.44
N VAL A 260 -4.29 -13.73 6.08
CA VAL A 260 -5.59 -13.54 5.42
C VAL A 260 -6.72 -13.92 6.38
N ASN A 261 -7.43 -12.93 6.87
CA ASN A 261 -8.54 -13.04 7.82
C ASN A 261 -9.88 -13.05 7.06
N PHE A 262 -10.76 -14.02 7.39
CA PHE A 262 -12.08 -14.17 6.76
C PHE A 262 -13.00 -15.07 7.58
N GLY A 263 -14.29 -15.14 7.23
CA GLY A 263 -15.32 -15.88 7.96
C GLY A 263 -15.84 -15.11 9.18
N ASP A 264 -15.56 -13.81 9.28
CA ASP A 264 -16.09 -13.00 10.36
C ASP A 264 -17.55 -12.65 10.04
N LYS A 265 -18.47 -12.87 10.98
CA LYS A 265 -19.85 -12.44 10.80
C LYS A 265 -19.90 -10.93 10.68
N TYR A 266 -20.14 -10.42 9.47
CA TYR A 266 -20.50 -9.03 9.28
C TYR A 266 -21.91 -8.78 9.79
N LYS A 267 -22.19 -7.51 10.08
CA LYS A 267 -23.56 -7.03 10.24
C LYS A 267 -24.37 -7.45 9.02
N LYS A 268 -25.67 -7.75 9.19
CA LYS A 268 -26.56 -8.08 8.08
C LYS A 268 -26.42 -7.01 6.99
N ILE A 269 -25.85 -7.40 5.85
CA ILE A 269 -25.69 -6.51 4.69
C ILE A 269 -27.01 -6.53 3.92
N LYS A 270 -27.56 -5.35 3.65
CA LYS A 270 -28.81 -5.21 2.90
C LYS A 270 -28.66 -5.81 1.49
N GLY A 271 -29.69 -6.51 1.00
CA GLY A 271 -29.67 -7.18 -0.30
C GLY A 271 -28.88 -8.50 -0.40
N ILE A 272 -28.11 -8.84 0.64
CA ILE A 272 -27.37 -10.10 0.78
C ILE A 272 -28.18 -11.08 1.65
N GLY A 273 -28.29 -12.34 1.23
CA GLY A 273 -29.12 -13.36 1.90
C GLY A 273 -30.47 -13.61 1.21
N ALA A 274 -30.84 -12.79 0.23
CA ALA A 274 -32.05 -12.95 -0.59
C ALA A 274 -31.70 -13.41 -2.01
N ALA A 275 -32.62 -14.17 -2.64
CA ALA A 275 -32.50 -14.62 -4.03
C ALA A 275 -31.16 -15.30 -4.36
N SER A 276 -30.87 -16.40 -3.66
CA SER A 276 -29.70 -17.31 -3.82
C SER A 276 -28.32 -16.81 -3.39
N LEU A 277 -28.16 -15.52 -3.07
CA LEU A 277 -26.88 -15.00 -2.62
C LEU A 277 -26.65 -15.24 -1.12
N THR A 278 -25.68 -16.06 -0.76
CA THR A 278 -25.34 -16.27 0.66
C THR A 278 -24.34 -15.22 1.15
N HIS A 279 -24.38 -14.90 2.44
CA HIS A 279 -23.44 -13.97 3.05
C HIS A 279 -22.00 -14.49 3.03
N GLU A 280 -21.83 -15.81 3.12
CA GLU A 280 -20.53 -16.46 3.04
C GLU A 280 -19.93 -16.27 1.64
N ASP A 281 -20.73 -16.47 0.59
CA ASP A 281 -20.31 -16.27 -0.80
C ASP A 281 -19.91 -14.81 -1.05
N TYR A 282 -20.73 -13.87 -0.58
CA TYR A 282 -20.40 -12.44 -0.59
C TYR A 282 -19.02 -12.15 0.01
N GLU A 283 -18.79 -12.62 1.24
CA GLU A 283 -17.54 -12.40 1.96
C GLU A 283 -16.35 -13.03 1.24
N MET A 284 -16.50 -14.24 0.70
CA MET A 284 -15.41 -14.95 0.03
C MET A 284 -14.93 -14.21 -1.22
N TYR A 285 -15.83 -13.75 -2.08
CA TYR A 285 -15.45 -12.95 -3.25
C TYR A 285 -14.86 -11.59 -2.84
N GLN A 286 -15.35 -11.00 -1.75
CA GLN A 286 -14.82 -9.76 -1.23
C GLN A 286 -13.37 -9.92 -0.72
N VAL A 287 -13.08 -10.95 0.08
CA VAL A 287 -11.71 -11.26 0.56
C VAL A 287 -10.80 -11.58 -0.61
N ARG A 288 -11.26 -12.44 -1.53
CA ARG A 288 -10.48 -12.85 -2.69
C ARG A 288 -10.09 -11.66 -3.56
N ASP A 289 -11.01 -10.72 -3.78
CA ASP A 289 -10.70 -9.48 -4.50
C ASP A 289 -9.71 -8.58 -3.73
N THR A 290 -9.81 -8.51 -2.40
CA THR A 290 -8.83 -7.77 -1.58
C THR A 290 -7.45 -8.43 -1.61
N VAL A 291 -7.36 -9.77 -1.62
CA VAL A 291 -6.11 -10.50 -1.82
C VAL A 291 -5.55 -10.24 -3.22
N ARG A 292 -6.39 -10.24 -4.26
CA ARG A 292 -5.97 -9.88 -5.62
C ARG A 292 -5.33 -8.50 -5.67
N LYS A 293 -5.93 -7.51 -5.00
CA LYS A 293 -5.39 -6.15 -4.92
C LYS A 293 -4.02 -6.10 -4.25
N LEU A 294 -3.82 -6.83 -3.16
CA LEU A 294 -2.50 -6.98 -2.56
C LEU A 294 -1.51 -7.62 -3.55
N VAL A 295 -1.93 -8.67 -4.26
CA VAL A 295 -1.09 -9.33 -5.27
C VAL A 295 -0.72 -8.37 -6.40
N GLN A 296 -1.67 -7.59 -6.92
CA GLN A 296 -1.43 -6.57 -7.94
C GLN A 296 -0.46 -5.47 -7.47
N LEU A 297 -0.52 -5.10 -6.19
CA LEU A 297 0.43 -4.16 -5.58
C LEU A 297 1.87 -4.70 -5.61
N LEU A 298 2.04 -6.02 -5.48
CA LEU A 298 3.34 -6.70 -5.42
C LEU A 298 3.90 -7.08 -6.80
N LEU A 299 3.05 -7.20 -7.81
CA LEU A 299 3.48 -7.53 -9.17
C LEU A 299 4.40 -6.44 -9.75
N PRO A 300 5.49 -6.80 -10.43
CA PRO A 300 6.38 -5.85 -11.08
C PRO A 300 5.64 -5.11 -12.21
N GLU A 301 5.99 -3.84 -12.43
CA GLU A 301 5.34 -2.99 -13.45
C GLU A 301 5.72 -3.37 -14.88
N SER A 302 6.98 -3.76 -15.05
CA SER A 302 7.53 -4.18 -16.32
C SER A 302 7.92 -5.65 -16.24
N ALA A 303 7.81 -6.36 -17.36
CA ALA A 303 8.31 -7.72 -17.53
C ALA A 303 9.85 -7.80 -17.52
N GLU A 304 10.54 -6.71 -17.19
CA GLU A 304 12.00 -6.69 -17.10
C GLU A 304 12.49 -7.76 -16.10
N PRO A 305 13.29 -8.73 -16.57
CA PRO A 305 13.76 -9.83 -15.74
C PRO A 305 14.70 -9.40 -14.61
N SER A 306 15.19 -8.15 -14.64
CA SER A 306 16.15 -7.58 -13.67
C SER A 306 15.49 -7.14 -12.36
N SER A 307 14.17 -6.87 -12.37
CA SER A 307 13.40 -6.62 -11.15
C SER A 307 13.24 -7.94 -10.42
N LYS A 308 14.20 -8.27 -9.55
CA LYS A 308 14.12 -9.47 -8.70
C LYS A 308 12.70 -9.57 -8.13
N ALA A 309 12.08 -10.75 -8.21
CA ALA A 309 10.71 -10.97 -7.75
C ALA A 309 10.67 -11.13 -6.22
N LEU A 310 9.47 -11.28 -5.67
CA LEU A 310 9.29 -11.77 -4.30
C LEU A 310 9.96 -13.14 -4.16
N GLN A 311 10.93 -13.28 -3.26
CA GLN A 311 11.72 -14.50 -3.10
C GLN A 311 11.11 -15.45 -2.07
N HIS A 312 10.64 -14.89 -0.96
CA HIS A 312 10.06 -15.65 0.15
C HIS A 312 8.62 -15.21 0.42
N LEU A 313 7.68 -16.15 0.39
CA LEU A 313 6.26 -15.92 0.71
C LEU A 313 5.75 -16.93 1.73
N LYS A 314 5.42 -16.44 2.92
CA LYS A 314 4.67 -17.20 3.92
C LYS A 314 3.23 -16.71 3.92
N VAL A 315 2.26 -17.60 3.78
CA VAL A 315 0.84 -17.22 3.86
C VAL A 315 0.18 -17.97 5.00
N LYS A 316 -0.60 -17.24 5.79
CA LYS A 316 -1.36 -17.75 6.94
C LYS A 316 -2.82 -17.42 6.76
N SER A 317 -3.65 -18.44 6.54
CA SER A 317 -5.11 -18.28 6.52
C SER A 317 -5.67 -18.28 7.94
N LYS A 318 -6.53 -17.33 8.28
CA LYS A 318 -7.25 -17.24 9.56
C LYS A 318 -8.78 -17.25 9.33
N PRO A 319 -9.38 -18.42 9.05
CA PRO A 319 -10.83 -18.55 9.04
C PRO A 319 -11.38 -18.38 10.46
N ALA A 320 -12.38 -17.52 10.63
CA ALA A 320 -13.08 -17.36 11.89
C ALA A 320 -14.13 -18.48 12.09
N ALA A 321 -14.33 -18.90 13.34
CA ALA A 321 -15.23 -20.00 13.68
C ALA A 321 -16.72 -19.65 13.64
N LYS A 322 -17.08 -18.38 13.38
CA LYS A 322 -18.45 -17.88 13.51
C LYS A 322 -19.43 -18.43 12.48
N GLN A 323 -18.94 -18.87 11.32
CA GLN A 323 -19.77 -19.38 10.22
C GLN A 323 -20.16 -20.86 10.36
N GLN A 324 -19.65 -21.56 11.38
CA GLN A 324 -19.94 -22.99 11.63
C GLN A 324 -19.63 -23.92 10.45
N TRP A 325 -18.64 -23.56 9.63
CA TRP A 325 -18.26 -24.34 8.46
C TRP A 325 -17.78 -25.75 8.81
N GLN A 326 -18.10 -26.69 7.92
CA GLN A 326 -17.55 -28.04 7.94
C GLN A 326 -16.12 -28.07 7.37
N SER A 327 -15.42 -29.20 7.54
CA SER A 327 -14.01 -29.33 7.12
C SER A 327 -13.79 -29.03 5.63
N ASP A 328 -14.63 -29.58 4.76
CA ASP A 328 -14.58 -29.36 3.31
C ASP A 328 -14.92 -27.90 2.91
N GLU A 329 -15.84 -27.26 3.63
CA GLU A 329 -16.17 -25.83 3.47
C GLU A 329 -15.00 -24.92 3.87
N ILE A 330 -14.34 -25.20 5.00
CA ILE A 330 -13.14 -24.46 5.45
C ILE A 330 -12.02 -24.62 4.42
N ILE A 331 -11.79 -25.83 3.93
CA ILE A 331 -10.78 -26.10 2.90
C ILE A 331 -11.11 -25.32 1.62
N ALA A 332 -12.37 -25.35 1.17
CA ALA A 332 -12.83 -24.61 0.00
C ALA A 332 -12.58 -23.09 0.17
N ALA A 333 -12.97 -22.52 1.31
CA ALA A 333 -12.73 -21.11 1.63
C ALA A 333 -11.24 -20.74 1.61
N ILE A 334 -10.38 -21.52 2.27
CA ILE A 334 -8.93 -21.28 2.32
C ILE A 334 -8.35 -21.23 0.91
N PHE A 335 -8.57 -22.26 0.09
CA PHE A 335 -7.93 -22.29 -1.23
C PHE A 335 -8.57 -21.32 -2.23
N LEU A 336 -9.84 -20.95 -2.05
CA LEU A 336 -10.49 -19.89 -2.83
C LEU A 336 -9.82 -18.52 -2.61
N VAL A 337 -9.56 -18.13 -1.35
CA VAL A 337 -8.94 -16.82 -1.07
C VAL A 337 -7.43 -16.78 -1.32
N LEU A 338 -6.77 -17.95 -1.35
CA LEU A 338 -5.33 -18.06 -1.60
C LEU A 338 -4.95 -18.18 -3.08
N ASP A 339 -5.89 -18.55 -3.94
CA ASP A 339 -5.65 -18.74 -5.37
C ASP A 339 -5.13 -17.48 -6.10
N PRO A 340 -5.47 -16.22 -5.75
CA PRO A 340 -4.86 -15.05 -6.38
C PRO A 340 -3.33 -14.95 -6.20
N PHE A 341 -2.75 -15.50 -5.12
CA PHE A 341 -1.29 -15.49 -4.92
C PHE A 341 -0.54 -16.27 -6.00
N LEU A 342 -1.21 -17.16 -6.74
CA LEU A 342 -0.60 -17.92 -7.83
C LEU A 342 -0.07 -17.02 -8.96
N ALA A 343 -0.55 -15.78 -9.06
CA ALA A 343 -0.02 -14.79 -10.01
C ALA A 343 1.41 -14.33 -9.66
N LEU A 344 1.87 -14.52 -8.42
CA LEU A 344 3.24 -14.21 -7.98
C LEU A 344 4.25 -15.31 -8.33
N SER A 345 3.81 -16.45 -8.88
CA SER A 345 4.68 -17.58 -9.27
C SER A 345 5.60 -17.21 -10.44
N PRO A 346 6.90 -17.60 -10.40
CA PRO A 346 7.52 -18.49 -9.41
C PRO A 346 8.05 -17.76 -8.16
N ILE A 347 7.96 -18.42 -7.01
CA ILE A 347 8.53 -17.98 -5.73
C ILE A 347 9.51 -19.06 -5.24
N GLU A 348 10.72 -18.66 -4.89
CA GLU A 348 11.81 -19.55 -4.48
C GLU A 348 11.44 -20.34 -3.22
N ASP A 349 11.06 -19.63 -2.16
CA ASP A 349 10.64 -20.22 -0.89
C ASP A 349 9.22 -19.79 -0.55
N CYS A 350 8.29 -20.71 -0.70
CA CYS A 350 6.90 -20.48 -0.29
C CYS A 350 6.44 -21.48 0.75
N ALA A 351 5.68 -21.00 1.73
CA ALA A 351 5.07 -21.81 2.76
C ALA A 351 3.62 -21.38 3.03
N LEU A 352 2.72 -22.36 3.07
CA LEU A 352 1.38 -22.19 3.64
C LEU A 352 1.45 -22.64 5.10
N LEU A 353 1.38 -21.66 6.01
CA LEU A 353 1.34 -21.90 7.45
C LEU A 353 0.00 -22.49 7.85
N ASN A 354 0.00 -23.35 8.88
CA ASN A 354 -1.22 -23.97 9.37
C ASN A 354 -2.16 -22.88 9.93
N PRO A 355 -3.47 -22.96 9.64
CA PRO A 355 -4.43 -22.01 10.20
C PRO A 355 -4.41 -22.14 11.73
N PRO A 356 -4.27 -21.03 12.47
CA PRO A 356 -4.29 -21.08 13.92
C PRO A 356 -5.70 -21.42 14.38
N ARG A 357 -5.82 -22.08 15.54
CA ARG A 357 -7.10 -22.24 16.21
C ARG A 357 -7.67 -20.85 16.53
N PRO A 358 -8.84 -20.47 15.99
CA PRO A 358 -9.42 -19.16 16.24
C PRO A 358 -9.85 -19.06 17.72
N PRO A 359 -9.84 -17.85 18.30
CA PRO A 359 -10.27 -17.64 19.68
C PRO A 359 -11.74 -18.09 19.84
N VAL A 360 -12.00 -18.86 20.90
CA VAL A 360 -13.32 -19.46 21.16
C VAL A 360 -14.16 -18.51 22.00
N TRP A 361 -14.77 -17.52 21.36
CA TRP A 361 -15.75 -16.65 22.02
C TRP A 361 -16.88 -16.29 21.07
N PRO A 362 -18.15 -16.63 21.39
CA PRO A 362 -18.66 -17.53 22.45
C PRO A 362 -18.34 -19.02 22.25
N TRP A 363 -18.50 -19.82 23.32
CA TRP A 363 -18.28 -21.29 23.36
C TRP A 363 -19.04 -22.09 22.29
N ARG A 364 -20.14 -21.54 21.75
CA ARG A 364 -20.95 -22.15 20.67
C ARG A 364 -20.16 -22.42 19.38
N TYR A 365 -18.95 -21.87 19.26
CA TYR A 365 -18.07 -22.08 18.10
C TYR A 365 -16.87 -22.99 18.40
N ALA A 366 -16.85 -23.69 19.55
CA ALA A 366 -15.73 -24.54 19.96
C ALA A 366 -15.41 -25.66 18.96
N ASN A 367 -16.44 -26.36 18.46
CA ASN A 367 -16.28 -27.45 17.50
C ASN A 367 -15.66 -26.92 16.19
N THR A 368 -16.18 -25.82 15.65
CA THR A 368 -15.64 -25.23 14.42
C THR A 368 -14.22 -24.70 14.63
N ALA A 369 -13.92 -24.09 15.78
CA ALA A 369 -12.57 -23.65 16.10
C ALA A 369 -11.58 -24.82 16.18
N GLU A 370 -12.01 -25.95 16.77
CA GLU A 370 -11.23 -27.18 16.79
C GLU A 370 -11.02 -27.75 15.39
N THR A 371 -12.08 -27.81 14.56
CA THR A 371 -11.99 -28.22 13.16
C THR A 371 -10.99 -27.35 12.39
N VAL A 372 -11.04 -26.02 12.55
CA VAL A 372 -10.07 -25.10 11.95
C VAL A 372 -8.64 -25.42 12.41
N GLY A 373 -8.43 -25.62 13.70
CA GLY A 373 -7.10 -25.95 14.26
C GLY A 373 -6.53 -27.27 13.71
N LYS A 374 -7.38 -28.26 13.45
CA LYS A 374 -7.01 -29.60 12.95
C LYS A 374 -7.09 -29.76 11.43
N ILE A 375 -7.54 -28.74 10.69
CA ILE A 375 -7.83 -28.90 9.26
C ILE A 375 -6.61 -29.33 8.44
N HIS A 376 -5.41 -28.98 8.91
CA HIS A 376 -4.15 -29.30 8.27
C HIS A 376 -3.80 -30.80 8.28
N GLU A 377 -4.43 -31.57 9.16
CA GLU A 377 -4.27 -33.03 9.27
C GLU A 377 -5.02 -33.77 8.15
N GLY A 378 -6.09 -33.15 7.62
CA GLY A 378 -6.96 -33.72 6.60
C GLY A 378 -6.23 -34.04 5.28
N LYS A 379 -6.52 -35.21 4.69
CA LYS A 379 -5.93 -35.64 3.40
C LYS A 379 -6.24 -34.65 2.26
N ALA A 380 -7.46 -34.13 2.22
CA ALA A 380 -7.89 -33.15 1.22
C ALA A 380 -7.08 -31.84 1.32
N TYR A 381 -6.91 -31.29 2.53
CA TYR A 381 -6.10 -30.09 2.76
C TYR A 381 -4.64 -30.33 2.35
N ARG A 382 -4.02 -31.42 2.79
CA ARG A 382 -2.63 -31.74 2.44
C ARG A 382 -2.40 -31.86 0.94
N ARG A 383 -3.36 -32.48 0.22
CA ARG A 383 -3.33 -32.59 -1.24
C ARG A 383 -3.36 -31.21 -1.90
N LEU A 384 -4.33 -30.36 -1.54
CA LEU A 384 -4.48 -29.02 -2.11
C LEU A 384 -3.31 -28.10 -1.74
N ARG A 385 -2.80 -28.19 -0.50
CA ARG A 385 -1.60 -27.48 -0.06
C ARG A 385 -0.39 -27.86 -0.90
N LYS A 386 -0.17 -29.16 -1.14
CA LYS A 386 0.93 -29.63 -2.00
C LYS A 386 0.79 -29.11 -3.43
N GLN A 387 -0.42 -29.14 -3.99
CA GLN A 387 -0.68 -28.62 -5.34
C GLN A 387 -0.42 -27.10 -5.42
N TRP A 388 -0.97 -26.33 -4.48
CA TRP A 388 -0.81 -24.87 -4.44
C TRP A 388 0.66 -24.46 -4.29
N LEU A 389 1.41 -25.09 -3.36
CA LEU A 389 2.84 -24.84 -3.19
C LEU A 389 3.64 -25.27 -4.44
N GLY A 390 3.28 -26.39 -5.06
CA GLY A 390 3.97 -26.85 -6.27
C GLY A 390 3.83 -25.86 -7.44
N VAL A 391 2.66 -25.24 -7.58
CA VAL A 391 2.40 -24.21 -8.61
C VAL A 391 3.12 -22.90 -8.27
N LEU A 392 3.13 -22.48 -6.99
CA LEU A 392 3.87 -21.29 -6.58
C LEU A 392 5.37 -21.39 -6.81
N ARG A 393 5.97 -22.56 -6.62
CA ARG A 393 7.39 -22.80 -6.89
C ARG A 393 7.73 -22.99 -8.36
N GLY A 394 6.72 -23.03 -9.24
CA GLY A 394 6.89 -23.38 -10.65
C GLY A 394 7.19 -24.86 -10.91
N SER A 395 7.27 -25.70 -9.86
CA SER A 395 7.56 -27.14 -9.97
C SER A 395 6.43 -27.97 -10.57
N LEU A 396 5.18 -27.50 -10.43
CA LEU A 396 4.04 -28.10 -11.11
C LEU A 396 3.64 -27.19 -12.26
N PRO A 397 3.46 -27.75 -13.47
CA PRO A 397 2.94 -26.98 -14.58
C PRO A 397 1.55 -26.44 -14.19
N LYS A 398 1.22 -25.25 -14.69
CA LYS A 398 -0.07 -24.56 -14.46
C LYS A 398 -1.27 -25.31 -15.09
N LEU A 399 -1.16 -26.63 -15.30
CA LEU A 399 -1.91 -27.45 -16.25
C LEU A 399 -3.43 -27.50 -16.02
N SER A 400 -3.95 -27.24 -14.81
CA SER A 400 -5.39 -27.03 -14.55
C SER A 400 -5.75 -25.59 -14.15
N ILE A 401 -4.74 -24.72 -14.02
CA ILE A 401 -4.85 -23.31 -13.59
C ILE A 401 -4.72 -22.37 -14.81
N ARG A 402 -4.51 -22.91 -16.02
CA ARG A 402 -4.47 -22.14 -17.28
C ARG A 402 -5.72 -21.27 -17.51
N ARG A 403 -6.91 -21.68 -17.04
CA ARG A 403 -8.11 -20.81 -17.09
C ARG A 403 -8.09 -19.70 -16.02
N SER A 404 -7.37 -19.87 -14.90
CA SER A 404 -7.25 -18.87 -13.82
C SER A 404 -6.34 -17.69 -14.13
N ALA A 405 -5.31 -17.94 -14.93
CA ALA A 405 -4.35 -16.92 -15.34
C ALA A 405 -4.65 -16.45 -16.77
N ARG A 406 -5.87 -16.70 -17.27
CA ARG A 406 -6.35 -15.94 -18.43
C ARG A 406 -6.26 -14.49 -17.99
N LYS A 407 -5.41 -13.73 -18.67
CA LYS A 407 -5.27 -12.30 -18.43
C LYS A 407 -6.68 -11.75 -18.62
N VAL A 408 -7.34 -11.41 -17.51
CA VAL A 408 -8.67 -10.80 -17.52
C VAL A 408 -8.61 -9.71 -18.56
N SER A 409 -9.59 -9.68 -19.46
CA SER A 409 -9.53 -8.72 -20.55
C SER A 409 -9.40 -7.32 -19.96
N THR A 410 -8.60 -6.47 -20.60
CA THR A 410 -8.43 -5.09 -20.13
C THR A 410 -9.76 -4.37 -20.02
N ALA A 411 -10.71 -4.69 -20.92
CA ALA A 411 -12.08 -4.19 -20.89
C ALA A 411 -12.86 -4.62 -19.63
N VAL A 412 -12.79 -5.89 -19.24
CA VAL A 412 -13.44 -6.40 -18.00
C VAL A 412 -12.82 -5.74 -16.77
N ALA A 413 -11.49 -5.61 -16.73
CA ALA A 413 -10.80 -4.96 -15.61
C ALA A 413 -11.16 -3.48 -15.48
N GLU A 414 -11.23 -2.75 -16.60
CA GLU A 414 -11.63 -1.35 -16.63
C GLU A 414 -13.10 -1.16 -16.22
N ALA A 415 -14.01 -1.99 -16.76
CA ALA A 415 -15.43 -1.94 -16.42
C ALA A 415 -15.67 -2.23 -14.93
N TYR A 416 -15.01 -3.25 -14.38
CA TYR A 416 -15.07 -3.56 -12.94
C TYR A 416 -14.52 -2.41 -12.09
N SER A 417 -13.38 -1.81 -12.47
CA SER A 417 -12.80 -0.67 -11.75
C SER A 417 -13.79 0.50 -11.68
N LYS A 418 -14.46 0.85 -12.79
CA LYS A 418 -15.45 1.93 -12.83
C LYS A 418 -16.63 1.68 -11.90
N ILE A 419 -17.15 0.46 -11.84
CA ILE A 419 -18.24 0.07 -10.92
C ILE A 419 -17.78 0.20 -9.46
N GLU A 420 -16.55 -0.24 -9.17
CA GLU A 420 -16.01 -0.14 -7.82
C GLU A 420 -15.73 1.32 -7.42
N ASP A 421 -15.18 2.13 -8.32
CA ASP A 421 -14.92 3.55 -8.09
C ASP A 421 -16.23 4.32 -7.84
N PHE A 422 -17.28 4.01 -8.61
CA PHE A 422 -18.63 4.51 -8.35
C PHE A 422 -19.12 4.10 -6.95
N THR A 423 -18.99 2.83 -6.59
CA THR A 423 -19.43 2.34 -5.27
C THR A 423 -18.66 3.03 -4.13
N ARG A 424 -17.35 3.24 -4.29
CA ARG A 424 -16.53 4.01 -3.35
C ARG A 424 -17.00 5.46 -3.24
N LEU A 425 -17.35 6.10 -4.36
CA LEU A 425 -17.93 7.45 -4.38
C LEU A 425 -19.28 7.50 -3.65
N ILE A 426 -20.12 6.47 -3.74
CA ILE A 426 -21.38 6.42 -3.01
C ILE A 426 -21.14 6.33 -1.49
N TYR A 427 -20.23 5.45 -1.04
CA TYR A 427 -19.85 5.39 0.38
C TYR A 427 -19.24 6.70 0.90
N ALA A 428 -18.50 7.39 0.03
CA ALA A 428 -17.95 8.72 0.27
C ALA A 428 -18.99 9.72 0.73
N GLN A 429 -20.03 9.83 -0.10
CA GLN A 429 -21.09 10.81 0.05
C GLN A 429 -21.85 10.54 1.33
N ASP A 430 -22.16 9.28 1.60
CA ASP A 430 -22.91 8.86 2.79
C ASP A 430 -22.18 9.20 4.09
N ALA A 431 -20.87 9.07 4.12
CA ALA A 431 -20.11 9.37 5.32
C ALA A 431 -19.83 10.87 5.54
N SER A 432 -19.74 11.65 4.45
CA SER A 432 -19.65 13.11 4.56
C SER A 432 -20.88 13.69 5.28
N GLN A 433 -22.05 13.08 5.10
CA GLN A 433 -23.31 13.46 5.74
C GLN A 433 -23.38 13.03 7.23
N PHE A 434 -22.46 12.17 7.68
CA PHE A 434 -22.50 11.59 9.03
C PHE A 434 -21.86 12.47 10.13
N GLN A 435 -21.15 13.54 9.77
CA GLN A 435 -20.39 14.34 10.76
C GLN A 435 -21.27 15.18 11.72
N GLY A 436 -22.60 15.13 11.63
CA GLY A 436 -23.54 15.84 12.51
C GLY A 436 -24.51 14.90 13.25
N GLN A 437 -24.27 14.67 14.55
CA GLN A 437 -25.21 14.19 15.58
C GLN A 437 -26.29 13.15 15.19
N GLY A 438 -25.93 11.87 15.31
CA GLY A 438 -26.71 10.87 16.06
C GLY A 438 -27.89 10.17 15.38
N PHE A 439 -28.48 10.68 14.30
CA PHE A 439 -29.57 9.99 13.60
C PHE A 439 -29.18 9.61 12.18
N PHE A 440 -29.16 8.29 11.94
CA PHE A 440 -28.86 7.66 10.65
C PHE A 440 -29.89 8.05 9.57
N LYS A 441 -29.81 9.25 9.02
CA LYS A 441 -30.32 9.47 7.68
C LYS A 441 -29.37 8.74 6.74
N HIS A 442 -29.72 7.51 6.40
CA HIS A 442 -28.99 6.79 5.37
C HIS A 442 -29.02 7.65 4.10
N GLY A 443 -27.85 8.04 3.60
CA GLY A 443 -27.73 8.83 2.38
C GLY A 443 -28.17 8.01 1.15
N TRP A 444 -27.29 7.92 0.17
CA TRP A 444 -27.51 7.17 -1.05
C TRP A 444 -27.65 5.65 -0.81
N THR A 445 -26.86 5.05 0.08
CA THR A 445 -26.87 3.59 0.34
C THR A 445 -28.09 3.09 1.12
N GLY A 446 -28.89 3.97 1.72
CA GLY A 446 -30.19 3.57 2.28
C GLY A 446 -31.39 4.17 1.58
N SER A 447 -31.17 4.80 0.42
CA SER A 447 -32.23 5.30 -0.45
C SER A 447 -32.09 4.67 -1.84
N SER A 448 -31.64 5.42 -2.85
CA SER A 448 -31.61 5.00 -4.24
C SER A 448 -30.67 3.84 -4.53
N PHE A 449 -29.57 3.74 -3.78
CA PHE A 449 -28.56 2.70 -3.93
C PHE A 449 -28.61 1.67 -2.80
N GLN A 450 -29.79 1.44 -2.22
CA GLN A 450 -29.97 0.40 -1.22
C GLN A 450 -29.61 -0.98 -1.79
N GLY A 451 -28.71 -1.69 -1.09
CA GLY A 451 -28.18 -2.99 -1.49
C GLY A 451 -27.06 -2.95 -2.55
N ILE A 452 -26.34 -1.83 -2.70
CA ILE A 452 -25.21 -1.70 -3.65
C ILE A 452 -24.14 -2.78 -3.47
N GLU A 453 -24.04 -3.38 -2.28
CA GLU A 453 -23.16 -4.51 -2.00
C GLU A 453 -23.46 -5.73 -2.88
N ARG A 454 -24.75 -5.96 -3.21
CA ARG A 454 -25.17 -7.01 -4.14
C ARG A 454 -24.64 -6.73 -5.55
N VAL A 455 -24.69 -5.47 -5.99
CA VAL A 455 -24.15 -5.03 -7.29
C VAL A 455 -22.66 -5.29 -7.35
N LEU A 456 -21.92 -4.85 -6.32
CA LEU A 456 -20.48 -5.00 -6.26
C LEU A 456 -20.06 -6.48 -6.17
N HIS A 457 -20.85 -7.32 -5.50
CA HIS A 457 -20.62 -8.76 -5.49
C HIS A 457 -20.82 -9.38 -6.87
N ASN A 458 -21.94 -9.11 -7.55
CA ASN A 458 -22.15 -9.62 -8.91
C ASN A 458 -21.05 -9.13 -9.87
N ALA A 459 -20.56 -7.89 -9.69
CA ALA A 459 -19.44 -7.36 -10.46
C ALA A 459 -18.13 -8.14 -10.19
N ARG A 460 -17.87 -8.57 -8.94
CA ARG A 460 -16.72 -9.43 -8.61
C ARG A 460 -16.83 -10.81 -9.24
N VAL A 461 -18.02 -11.42 -9.23
CA VAL A 461 -18.26 -12.71 -9.86
C VAL A 461 -18.03 -12.60 -11.37
N ALA A 462 -18.66 -11.60 -12.02
CA ALA A 462 -18.48 -11.34 -13.45
C ALA A 462 -17.01 -11.07 -13.83
N TYR A 463 -16.26 -10.34 -12.99
CA TYR A 463 -14.82 -10.13 -13.19
C TYR A 463 -14.03 -11.45 -13.17
N GLU A 464 -14.37 -12.39 -12.29
CA GLU A 464 -13.69 -13.69 -12.19
C GLU A 464 -14.01 -14.61 -13.37
N ASP A 465 -15.22 -14.47 -13.90
CA ASP A 465 -15.71 -15.24 -15.05
C ASP A 465 -15.29 -14.61 -16.40
N ASP A 466 -14.62 -13.44 -16.39
CA ASP A 466 -14.28 -12.63 -17.58
C ASP A 466 -15.55 -12.26 -18.40
N ASP A 467 -16.66 -12.01 -17.70
CA ASP A 467 -17.99 -11.73 -18.25
C ASP A 467 -18.24 -10.22 -18.36
N LEU A 468 -17.88 -9.66 -19.52
CA LEU A 468 -18.08 -8.25 -19.84
C LEU A 468 -19.57 -7.88 -19.97
N GLU A 469 -20.41 -8.79 -20.44
CA GLU A 469 -21.83 -8.54 -20.66
C GLU A 469 -22.54 -8.30 -19.32
N THR A 470 -22.27 -9.14 -18.32
CA THR A 470 -22.82 -8.95 -16.96
C THR A 470 -22.35 -7.63 -16.35
N LEU A 471 -21.11 -7.19 -16.58
CA LEU A 471 -20.63 -5.89 -16.11
C LEU A 471 -21.34 -4.71 -16.82
N GLN A 472 -21.63 -4.83 -18.12
CA GLN A 472 -22.42 -3.83 -18.85
C GLN A 472 -23.87 -3.77 -18.35
N ASN A 473 -24.49 -4.91 -18.07
CA ASN A 473 -25.82 -4.99 -17.47
C ASN A 473 -25.85 -4.33 -16.08
N ILE A 474 -24.82 -4.57 -15.26
CA ILE A 474 -24.63 -3.89 -13.98
C ILE A 474 -24.52 -2.37 -14.17
N HIS A 475 -23.71 -1.92 -15.12
CA HIS A 475 -23.56 -0.51 -15.42
C HIS A 475 -24.89 0.15 -15.84
N TYR A 476 -25.66 -0.50 -16.72
CA TYR A 476 -26.98 -0.02 -17.14
C TYR A 476 -27.97 0.05 -15.96
N ALA A 477 -27.97 -0.95 -15.08
CA ALA A 477 -28.79 -0.94 -13.87
C ALA A 477 -28.45 0.22 -12.93
N ILE A 478 -27.15 0.49 -12.72
CA ILE A 478 -26.66 1.63 -11.94
C ILE A 478 -27.14 2.94 -12.57
N MET A 479 -26.96 3.12 -13.88
CA MET A 479 -27.41 4.31 -14.61
C MET A 479 -28.92 4.54 -14.48
N ASN A 480 -29.72 3.48 -14.66
CA ASN A 480 -31.17 3.58 -14.56
C ASN A 480 -31.61 4.02 -13.16
N ARG A 481 -30.99 3.46 -12.10
CA ARG A 481 -31.24 3.92 -10.73
C ARG A 481 -30.80 5.36 -10.50
N TRP A 482 -29.65 5.75 -11.03
CA TRP A 482 -29.16 7.13 -10.92
C TRP A 482 -30.13 8.13 -11.57
N VAL A 483 -30.59 7.86 -12.79
CA VAL A 483 -31.57 8.71 -13.50
C VAL A 483 -32.87 8.80 -12.71
N LYS A 484 -33.39 7.67 -12.21
CA LYS A 484 -34.60 7.65 -11.36
C LYS A 484 -34.42 8.42 -10.05
N ALA A 485 -33.25 8.31 -9.42
CA ALA A 485 -32.92 9.04 -8.20
C ALA A 485 -32.87 10.55 -8.45
N HIS A 486 -32.21 10.96 -9.54
CA HIS A 486 -32.11 12.35 -9.93
C HIS A 486 -33.47 12.95 -10.30
N ALA A 487 -34.29 12.22 -11.06
CA ALA A 487 -35.65 12.63 -11.39
C ALA A 487 -36.50 12.86 -10.12
N ARG A 488 -36.40 11.97 -9.13
CA ARG A 488 -37.07 12.14 -7.83
C ARG A 488 -36.54 13.34 -7.04
N GLN A 489 -35.23 13.58 -7.07
CA GLN A 489 -34.64 14.75 -6.45
C GLN A 489 -35.15 16.05 -7.12
N GLN A 490 -35.21 16.08 -8.45
CA GLN A 490 -35.77 17.21 -9.21
C GLN A 490 -37.25 17.41 -8.88
N GLN A 491 -38.06 16.35 -8.81
CA GLN A 491 -39.46 16.42 -8.37
C GLN A 491 -39.60 16.96 -6.94
N SER A 492 -38.72 16.55 -6.02
CA SER A 492 -38.71 17.09 -4.66
C SER A 492 -38.34 18.57 -4.63
N LEU A 493 -37.38 19.00 -5.45
CA LEU A 493 -37.01 20.41 -5.55
C LEU A 493 -38.12 21.24 -6.21
N ALA A 494 -38.80 20.69 -7.22
CA ALA A 494 -39.96 21.29 -7.85
C ALA A 494 -41.10 21.48 -6.83
N ALA A 495 -41.41 20.45 -6.03
CA ALA A 495 -42.44 20.53 -5.00
C ALA A 495 -42.11 21.59 -3.93
N VAL A 496 -40.83 21.72 -3.54
CA VAL A 496 -40.39 22.80 -2.63
C VAL A 496 -40.52 24.16 -3.31
N ALA A 497 -40.12 24.29 -4.58
CA ALA A 497 -40.25 25.53 -5.32
C ALA A 497 -41.72 25.96 -5.43
N THR A 498 -42.64 25.05 -5.77
CA THR A 498 -44.08 25.29 -5.78
C THR A 498 -44.60 25.68 -4.40
N ALA A 499 -44.17 24.99 -3.33
CA ALA A 499 -44.57 25.34 -1.97
C ALA A 499 -44.09 26.75 -1.57
N VAL A 500 -42.88 27.14 -1.98
CA VAL A 500 -42.33 28.48 -1.76
C VAL A 500 -43.10 29.52 -2.58
N SER A 501 -43.38 29.28 -3.86
CA SER A 501 -44.19 30.17 -4.70
C SER A 501 -45.57 30.40 -4.09
N ASN A 502 -46.25 29.34 -3.65
CA ASN A 502 -47.56 29.42 -3.03
C ASN A 502 -47.57 30.21 -1.71
N MET A 503 -46.42 30.43 -1.05
CA MET A 503 -46.34 31.31 0.14
C MET A 503 -46.50 32.80 -0.22
N PHE A 504 -46.30 33.19 -1.48
CA PHE A 504 -46.29 34.58 -1.92
C PHE A 504 -47.49 34.96 -2.82
N ASP A 505 -48.35 34.00 -3.16
CA ASP A 505 -49.50 34.21 -4.06
C ASP A 505 -50.62 35.10 -3.47
N ASP A 506 -50.58 35.42 -2.17
CA ASP A 506 -51.54 36.32 -1.50
C ASP A 506 -51.15 37.81 -1.56
N VAL A 507 -49.97 38.14 -2.12
CA VAL A 507 -49.50 39.54 -2.24
C VAL A 507 -49.62 40.00 -3.68
N SER A 508 -50.80 40.51 -4.02
CA SER A 508 -51.12 41.14 -5.30
C SER A 508 -50.27 42.40 -5.54
N ALA A 509 -49.03 42.23 -5.99
CA ALA A 509 -48.27 43.16 -6.84
C ALA A 509 -46.80 42.73 -6.88
N VAL A 510 -46.34 42.26 -8.06
CA VAL A 510 -45.09 42.65 -8.77
C VAL A 510 -44.83 41.59 -9.87
N ASP A 511 -45.20 41.94 -11.10
CA ASP A 511 -45.17 41.12 -12.34
C ASP A 511 -43.76 40.86 -12.92
N THR A 512 -42.76 40.46 -12.13
CA THR A 512 -41.38 40.28 -12.66
C THR A 512 -40.67 38.98 -12.29
N TYR A 513 -41.40 37.89 -12.00
CA TYR A 513 -40.78 36.56 -11.90
C TYR A 513 -40.93 35.77 -13.21
N ASP A 514 -39.85 35.13 -13.67
CA ASP A 514 -39.85 34.22 -14.82
C ASP A 514 -40.21 32.79 -14.34
N PRO A 515 -41.47 32.34 -14.51
CA PRO A 515 -41.94 31.05 -13.99
C PRO A 515 -41.25 29.86 -14.66
N LYS A 516 -40.56 30.06 -15.79
CA LYS A 516 -39.91 28.98 -16.55
C LYS A 516 -38.64 28.46 -15.90
N ALA A 517 -38.07 29.18 -14.93
CA ALA A 517 -36.87 28.73 -14.22
C ALA A 517 -37.09 27.44 -13.40
N PHE A 518 -38.35 27.05 -13.17
CA PHE A 518 -38.73 25.87 -12.38
C PHE A 518 -39.63 24.88 -13.13
N GLU A 519 -39.79 25.01 -14.45
CA GLU A 519 -40.49 24.02 -15.26
C GLU A 519 -39.58 22.80 -15.48
N PHE A 520 -39.76 21.77 -14.66
CA PHE A 520 -39.15 20.47 -14.88
C PHE A 520 -40.08 19.64 -15.76
N ASN A 521 -39.60 19.17 -16.92
CA ASN A 521 -40.37 18.28 -17.79
C ASN A 521 -40.95 17.12 -16.96
N GLU A 522 -42.27 16.96 -16.98
CA GLU A 522 -42.94 15.84 -16.32
C GLU A 522 -42.43 14.53 -16.94
N ALA A 523 -41.45 13.92 -16.28
CA ALA A 523 -41.08 12.55 -16.58
C ALA A 523 -42.35 11.73 -16.34
N THR A 524 -42.79 11.02 -17.39
CA THR A 524 -43.94 10.12 -17.38
C THR A 524 -43.97 9.39 -16.04
N SER A 525 -45.06 9.56 -15.30
CA SER A 525 -45.27 9.01 -13.97
C SER A 525 -45.28 7.48 -14.04
N SER A 526 -44.09 6.90 -14.12
CA SER A 526 -43.83 5.48 -13.91
C SER A 526 -44.45 5.15 -12.56
N GLU A 527 -45.49 4.32 -12.56
CA GLU A 527 -46.20 3.87 -11.37
C GLU A 527 -45.22 3.65 -10.22
N ASP A 528 -45.41 4.42 -9.16
CA ASP A 528 -44.50 4.49 -8.03
C ASP A 528 -44.72 3.23 -7.16
N THR A 529 -44.31 2.08 -7.68
CA THR A 529 -44.30 0.83 -6.91
C THR A 529 -43.27 1.00 -5.82
N SER A 530 -43.82 1.42 -4.68
CA SER A 530 -43.16 1.84 -3.45
C SER A 530 -42.05 0.89 -3.01
N LYS A 531 -40.95 1.50 -2.58
CA LYS A 531 -39.72 0.92 -1.99
C LYS A 531 -38.74 0.35 -3.03
N HIS A 532 -37.60 1.03 -3.15
CA HIS A 532 -36.43 0.47 -3.81
C HIS A 532 -36.13 -0.91 -3.20
N SER A 533 -36.18 -1.94 -4.02
CA SER A 533 -35.87 -3.29 -3.58
C SER A 533 -34.37 -3.48 -3.50
N ASP A 534 -33.89 -3.92 -2.34
CA ASP A 534 -32.51 -4.37 -2.11
C ASP A 534 -32.13 -5.55 -3.02
N ALA A 535 -33.11 -6.14 -3.71
CA ALA A 535 -32.91 -7.24 -4.65
C ALA A 535 -32.34 -6.80 -6.00
N TRP A 536 -32.38 -5.50 -6.35
CA TRP A 536 -31.91 -4.99 -7.64
C TRP A 536 -32.50 -5.76 -8.83
N LEU A 537 -33.83 -5.68 -8.99
CA LEU A 537 -34.58 -6.44 -9.99
C LEU A 537 -34.11 -6.17 -11.42
N GLU A 538 -33.68 -4.93 -11.70
CA GLU A 538 -33.10 -4.51 -12.97
C GLU A 538 -31.78 -5.19 -13.34
N LEU A 539 -31.07 -5.82 -12.40
CA LEU A 539 -29.81 -6.49 -12.72
C LEU A 539 -30.00 -7.79 -13.51
N ASN A 540 -31.18 -8.43 -13.42
CA ASN A 540 -31.51 -9.71 -14.05
C ASN A 540 -30.33 -10.71 -14.14
N VAL A 541 -29.50 -10.79 -13.09
CA VAL A 541 -28.30 -11.64 -13.11
C VAL A 541 -28.77 -13.09 -13.01
N LYS A 542 -28.78 -13.78 -14.15
CA LYS A 542 -28.93 -15.24 -14.17
C LYS A 542 -27.61 -15.83 -13.69
N SER A 543 -27.67 -16.80 -12.78
CA SER A 543 -26.50 -17.60 -12.42
C SER A 543 -25.95 -18.20 -13.70
N THR A 544 -24.70 -17.89 -14.03
CA THR A 544 -23.99 -18.48 -15.17
C THR A 544 -23.76 -19.97 -14.94
N VAL A 545 -23.75 -20.44 -13.70
CA VAL A 545 -23.57 -21.86 -13.39
C VAL A 545 -24.92 -22.53 -13.12
N PRO A 546 -25.27 -23.62 -13.84
CA PRO A 546 -26.44 -24.44 -13.54
C PRO A 546 -26.41 -25.00 -12.12
N LYS A 547 -27.57 -25.17 -11.49
CA LYS A 547 -27.61 -25.84 -10.17
C LYS A 547 -27.22 -27.31 -10.34
N LEU A 548 -26.45 -27.84 -9.40
CA LEU A 548 -25.98 -29.25 -9.45
C LEU A 548 -27.12 -30.27 -9.48
N PHE A 549 -28.31 -29.92 -8.98
CA PHE A 549 -29.49 -30.78 -8.95
C PHE A 549 -30.36 -30.70 -10.22
N GLU A 550 -30.01 -29.86 -11.19
CA GLU A 550 -30.76 -29.80 -12.45
C GLU A 550 -30.54 -31.11 -13.26
N PRO A 551 -31.60 -31.65 -13.90
CA PRO A 551 -31.47 -32.83 -14.75
C PRO A 551 -30.40 -32.63 -15.84
N GLY A 552 -29.56 -33.65 -16.05
CA GLY A 552 -28.48 -33.62 -17.05
C GLY A 552 -27.22 -32.87 -16.63
N VAL A 553 -27.17 -32.32 -15.40
CA VAL A 553 -25.95 -31.70 -14.86
C VAL A 553 -25.04 -32.75 -14.24
N THR A 554 -23.79 -32.77 -14.69
CA THR A 554 -22.70 -33.54 -14.08
C THR A 554 -21.62 -32.58 -13.60
N TYR A 555 -20.76 -33.01 -12.68
CA TYR A 555 -19.67 -32.16 -12.23
C TYR A 555 -18.39 -32.94 -11.91
N LYS A 556 -17.27 -32.23 -11.94
CA LYS A 556 -15.94 -32.72 -11.57
C LYS A 556 -15.25 -31.74 -10.65
N GLU A 557 -14.71 -32.22 -9.53
CA GLU A 557 -13.89 -31.38 -8.65
C GLU A 557 -12.44 -31.30 -9.14
N GLU A 558 -11.97 -30.07 -9.38
CA GLU A 558 -10.58 -29.77 -9.72
C GLU A 558 -9.99 -28.77 -8.73
N GLY A 559 -9.57 -29.27 -7.58
CA GLY A 559 -8.91 -28.46 -6.57
C GLY A 559 -9.87 -27.52 -5.85
N ALA A 560 -9.69 -26.21 -6.06
CA ALA A 560 -10.57 -25.15 -5.55
C ALA A 560 -11.70 -24.78 -6.53
N ARG A 561 -11.94 -25.62 -7.54
CA ARG A 561 -12.92 -25.40 -8.61
C ARG A 561 -13.81 -26.62 -8.78
N VAL A 562 -15.02 -26.36 -9.25
CA VAL A 562 -15.99 -27.36 -9.67
C VAL A 562 -16.28 -27.10 -11.14
N ILE A 563 -15.94 -28.05 -12.01
CA ILE A 563 -16.31 -27.98 -13.43
C ILE A 563 -17.69 -28.60 -13.53
N VAL A 564 -18.68 -27.80 -13.93
CA VAL A 564 -20.07 -28.22 -14.12
C VAL A 564 -20.29 -28.41 -15.61
N CYS A 565 -20.79 -29.58 -16.00
CA CYS A 565 -21.07 -29.93 -17.39
C CYS A 565 -22.59 -30.09 -17.57
N LYS A 566 -23.18 -29.31 -18.48
CA LYS A 566 -24.60 -29.41 -18.87
C LYS A 566 -24.70 -29.34 -20.39
N GLU A 567 -25.35 -30.33 -21.02
CA GLU A 567 -25.55 -30.35 -22.48
C GLU A 567 -24.25 -30.22 -23.30
N GLY A 568 -23.13 -30.71 -22.76
CA GLY A 568 -21.80 -30.62 -23.38
C GLY A 568 -21.06 -29.30 -23.13
N GLU A 569 -21.69 -28.30 -22.52
CA GLU A 569 -21.02 -27.06 -22.09
C GLU A 569 -20.35 -27.26 -20.73
N GLU A 570 -19.04 -27.01 -20.67
CA GLU A 570 -18.29 -26.96 -19.41
C GLU A 570 -18.23 -25.53 -18.87
N ARG A 571 -18.70 -25.34 -17.63
CA ARG A 571 -18.57 -24.08 -16.90
C ARG A 571 -17.73 -24.29 -15.65
N VAL A 572 -16.78 -23.38 -15.43
CA VAL A 572 -15.91 -23.44 -14.24
C VAL A 572 -16.57 -22.65 -13.13
N TRP A 573 -16.81 -23.29 -12.00
CA TRP A 573 -17.35 -22.66 -10.82
C TRP A 573 -16.30 -22.62 -9.71
N LEU A 574 -16.09 -21.44 -9.13
CA LEU A 574 -15.24 -21.31 -7.95
C LEU A 574 -15.88 -22.04 -6.76
N LYS A 575 -15.12 -22.92 -6.12
CA LYS A 575 -15.64 -23.74 -5.01
C LYS A 575 -15.70 -22.90 -3.73
N THR A 576 -16.79 -22.18 -3.55
CA THR A 576 -17.08 -21.47 -2.29
C THR A 576 -17.63 -22.44 -1.23
N PRO A 577 -17.71 -22.07 0.06
CA PRO A 577 -18.38 -22.88 1.08
C PRO A 577 -19.81 -23.30 0.68
N CYS A 578 -20.55 -22.40 0.02
CA CYS A 578 -21.88 -22.70 -0.49
C CYS A 578 -21.84 -23.81 -1.54
N VAL A 579 -20.91 -23.72 -2.50
CA VAL A 579 -20.72 -24.75 -3.53
C VAL A 579 -20.28 -26.09 -2.92
N ALA A 580 -19.37 -26.07 -1.94
CA ALA A 580 -18.95 -27.27 -1.23
C ALA A 580 -20.13 -27.98 -0.55
N ARG A 581 -21.06 -27.22 0.06
CA ARG A 581 -22.31 -27.78 0.62
C ARG A 581 -23.20 -28.41 -0.46
N GLN A 582 -23.36 -27.76 -1.61
CA GLN A 582 -24.18 -28.29 -2.70
C GLN A 582 -23.59 -29.58 -3.27
N VAL A 583 -22.27 -29.61 -3.46
CA VAL A 583 -21.52 -30.81 -3.90
C VAL A 583 -21.70 -31.95 -2.90
N ARG A 584 -21.57 -31.68 -1.60
CA ARG A 584 -21.78 -32.69 -0.56
C ARG A 584 -23.21 -33.22 -0.57
N ALA A 585 -24.21 -32.34 -0.67
CA ALA A 585 -25.61 -32.72 -0.71
C ALA A 585 -25.94 -33.55 -1.95
N TYR A 586 -25.37 -33.21 -3.11
CA TYR A 586 -25.50 -34.01 -4.33
C TYR A 586 -24.93 -35.42 -4.16
N ASN A 587 -23.73 -35.55 -3.56
CA ASN A 587 -23.10 -36.85 -3.30
C ASN A 587 -23.82 -37.71 -2.26
N GLN A 588 -24.71 -37.13 -1.46
CA GLN A 588 -25.54 -37.87 -0.50
C GLN A 588 -26.85 -38.39 -1.13
N MET A 589 -27.24 -37.85 -2.29
CA MET A 589 -28.44 -38.27 -3.02
C MET A 589 -28.16 -39.36 -4.06
N GLN A 590 -26.90 -39.48 -4.50
CA GLN A 590 -26.41 -40.61 -5.29
C GLN A 590 -26.10 -41.79 -4.38
#